data_AF-A0A6P5MHQ5-F1
#
_entry.id   AF-A0A6P5MHQ5-F1
#
_cell.length_a   1.000
_cell.length_b   1.000
_cell.length_c   1.000
_cell.angle_alpha   90.00
_cell.angle_beta   90.00
_cell.angle_gamma   90.00
#
_symmetry.space_group_name_H-M   'P 1'
#
loop_
_entity.id
_entity.type
_entity.pdbx_description
1 polymer ?
#
loop_
_entity_poly.entity_id
_entity_poly.type
_entity_poly.pdbx_seq_one_letter_code
_entity_poly.pdbx_strand_id
1 'polypeptide(L)'
;MLKGQLFVDQYCEREQFSFIDYVSSGFELNFMVAVDFTASNGNPRYSDSLHYIDVSGQLNSYQRAIMEVGEVIQFYDSDRKFPAWGFGGSTAGAVSHCFNLNGSPRDSEDNNED
;
A
#
# COMPACT_ATOMS: atom_id res chain seq x y z
N MET A 1 0.17 12.88 -58.43
CA MET A 1 0.47 12.41 -57.06
C MET A 1 1.00 13.61 -56.27
N LEU A 2 0.26 14.10 -55.27
CA LEU A 2 0.82 15.11 -54.36
C LEU A 2 1.82 14.40 -53.43
N LYS A 3 3.07 14.86 -53.43
CA LYS A 3 4.08 14.42 -52.46
C LYS A 3 3.97 15.32 -51.23
N GLY A 4 3.52 14.77 -50.10
CA GLY A 4 3.56 15.47 -48.82
C GLY A 4 4.98 15.55 -48.28
N GLN A 5 5.31 16.63 -47.57
CA GLN A 5 6.58 16.81 -46.87
C GLN A 5 6.31 17.00 -45.36
N LEU A 6 7.21 16.48 -44.53
CA LEU A 6 7.21 16.65 -43.07
C LEU A 6 8.50 17.41 -42.69
N PHE A 7 8.35 18.41 -41.84
CA PHE A 7 9.45 19.18 -41.28
C PHE A 7 9.36 19.16 -39.75
N VAL A 8 10.51 19.20 -39.08
CA VAL A 8 10.61 19.43 -37.64
C VAL A 8 11.28 20.80 -37.48
N ASP A 9 10.48 21.80 -37.14
CA ASP A 9 10.94 23.20 -37.07
C ASP A 9 11.92 23.43 -35.90
N GLN A 10 11.76 22.66 -34.82
CA GLN A 10 12.65 22.71 -33.67
C GLN A 10 12.66 21.37 -32.94
N TYR A 11 13.86 20.95 -32.52
CA TYR A 11 14.09 19.82 -31.63
C TYR A 11 15.00 20.29 -30.49
N CYS A 12 14.60 20.01 -29.25
CA CYS A 12 15.38 20.33 -28.06
C CYS A 12 15.31 19.14 -27.11
N GLU A 13 16.46 18.52 -26.86
CA GLU A 13 16.62 17.50 -25.84
C GLU A 13 16.94 18.16 -24.50
N ARG A 14 16.35 17.64 -23.43
CA ARG A 14 16.58 18.12 -22.06
C ARG A 14 16.77 16.93 -21.14
N GLU A 15 17.81 16.98 -20.32
CA GLU A 15 17.94 16.06 -19.20
C GLU A 15 16.86 16.36 -18.16
N GLN A 16 16.25 15.29 -17.65
CA GLN A 16 15.28 15.32 -16.56
C GLN A 16 15.77 14.39 -15.47
N PHE A 17 15.55 14.78 -14.21
CA PHE A 17 15.81 13.87 -13.09
C PHE A 17 14.92 12.64 -13.22
N SER A 18 15.57 11.49 -13.21
CA SER A 18 14.93 10.18 -13.21
C SER A 18 14.51 9.79 -11.79
N PHE A 19 13.67 8.77 -11.68
CA PHE A 19 13.34 8.14 -10.41
C PHE A 19 14.60 7.72 -9.61
N ILE A 20 15.61 7.20 -10.31
CA ILE A 20 16.85 6.73 -9.68
C ILE A 20 17.66 7.89 -9.10
N ASP A 21 17.61 9.08 -9.69
CA ASP A 21 18.31 10.26 -9.16
C ASP A 21 17.76 10.66 -7.78
N TYR A 22 16.44 10.55 -7.58
CA TYR A 22 15.83 10.80 -6.27
C TYR A 22 16.20 9.72 -5.25
N VAL A 23 16.02 8.44 -5.60
CA VAL A 23 16.33 7.32 -4.69
C VAL A 23 17.81 7.33 -4.30
N SER A 24 18.72 7.51 -5.26
CA SER A 24 20.17 7.56 -5.00
C SER A 24 20.62 8.79 -4.21
N SER A 25 19.80 9.85 -4.20
CA SER A 25 20.01 11.05 -3.38
C SER A 25 19.42 10.93 -1.96
N GLY A 26 18.92 9.74 -1.58
CA GLY A 26 18.41 9.47 -0.23
C GLY A 26 16.92 9.76 -0.05
N PHE A 27 16.13 9.88 -1.12
CA PHE A 27 14.68 9.87 -1.00
C PHE A 27 14.17 8.46 -0.73
N GLU A 28 13.16 8.37 0.14
CA GLU A 28 12.53 7.12 0.55
C GLU A 28 11.08 7.06 0.09
N LEU A 29 10.56 5.84 -0.07
CA LEU A 29 9.14 5.57 -0.32
C LEU A 29 8.55 4.87 0.90
N ASN A 30 7.79 5.62 1.70
CA ASN A 30 7.14 5.07 2.88
C ASN A 30 5.87 4.30 2.48
N PHE A 31 5.75 3.05 2.94
CA PHE A 31 4.57 2.23 2.72
C PHE A 31 3.55 2.40 3.85
N MET A 32 2.31 2.71 3.47
CA MET A 32 1.17 2.87 4.37
C MET A 32 0.03 1.96 3.93
N VAL A 33 -0.69 1.38 4.89
CA VAL A 33 -1.82 0.49 4.62
C VAL A 33 -3.06 0.89 5.40
N ALA A 34 -4.22 0.83 4.74
CA ALA A 34 -5.53 0.99 5.37
C ALA A 34 -6.48 -0.14 4.93
N VAL A 35 -7.00 -0.91 5.89
CA VAL A 35 -7.81 -2.10 5.65
C VAL A 35 -9.29 -1.82 5.96
N ASP A 36 -10.17 -2.23 5.06
CA ASP A 36 -11.63 -2.10 5.22
C ASP A 36 -12.17 -3.20 6.15
N PHE A 37 -12.71 -2.83 7.30
CA PHE A 37 -13.37 -3.71 8.28
C PHE A 37 -14.90 -3.59 8.28
N THR A 38 -15.50 -3.08 7.21
CA THR A 38 -16.96 -2.99 7.08
C THR A 38 -17.61 -4.38 7.00
N ALA A 39 -18.85 -4.47 7.47
CA ALA A 39 -19.62 -5.72 7.50
C ALA A 39 -19.85 -6.36 6.10
N SER A 40 -19.65 -5.61 5.02
CA SER A 40 -19.77 -6.10 3.65
C SER A 40 -18.77 -7.22 3.31
N ASN A 41 -17.65 -7.29 4.05
CA ASN A 41 -16.63 -8.34 3.92
C ASN A 41 -17.04 -9.70 4.51
N GLY A 42 -18.20 -9.79 5.17
CA GLY A 42 -18.64 -10.99 5.88
C GLY A 42 -17.95 -11.18 7.23
N ASN A 43 -18.38 -12.19 7.98
CA ASN A 43 -17.81 -12.51 9.29
C ASN A 43 -16.54 -13.37 9.09
N PRO A 44 -15.36 -12.94 9.59
CA PRO A 44 -14.09 -13.61 9.35
C PRO A 44 -14.01 -15.06 9.87
N ARG A 45 -14.99 -15.52 10.65
CA ARG A 45 -15.11 -16.93 11.08
C ARG A 45 -15.63 -17.86 9.98
N TYR A 46 -16.17 -17.32 8.90
CA TYR A 46 -16.74 -18.09 7.80
C TYR A 46 -15.84 -18.02 6.57
N SER A 47 -15.75 -19.14 5.86
CA SER A 47 -14.84 -19.30 4.70
C SER A 47 -15.25 -18.51 3.46
N ASP A 48 -16.43 -17.91 3.46
CA ASP A 48 -16.92 -17.00 2.42
C ASP A 48 -16.57 -15.53 2.69
N SER A 49 -15.96 -15.21 3.84
CA SER A 49 -15.51 -13.85 4.17
C SER A 49 -14.22 -13.48 3.44
N LEU A 50 -14.13 -12.22 3.00
CA LEU A 50 -12.88 -11.65 2.47
C LEU A 50 -11.78 -11.51 3.54
N HIS A 51 -12.16 -11.52 4.81
CA HIS A 51 -11.26 -11.52 5.97
C HIS A 51 -11.03 -12.92 6.56
N TYR A 52 -11.49 -13.98 5.88
CA TYR A 52 -11.27 -15.33 6.36
C TYR A 52 -9.76 -15.62 6.47
N ILE A 53 -9.37 -16.24 7.58
CA ILE A 53 -8.00 -16.70 7.80
C ILE A 53 -7.99 -18.21 7.58
N ASP A 54 -7.41 -18.63 6.47
CA ASP A 54 -7.34 -20.03 6.10
C ASP A 54 -6.32 -20.79 6.96
N VAL A 55 -6.78 -21.88 7.58
CA VAL A 55 -5.95 -22.75 8.44
C VAL A 55 -4.84 -23.48 7.69
N SER A 56 -4.93 -23.59 6.36
CA SER A 56 -3.89 -24.13 5.49
C SER A 56 -2.77 -23.13 5.20
N GLY A 57 -2.95 -21.85 5.60
CA GLY A 57 -2.02 -20.76 5.32
C GLY A 57 -2.26 -20.05 3.99
N GLN A 58 -3.33 -20.37 3.26
CA GLN A 58 -3.70 -19.62 2.07
C GLN A 58 -4.10 -18.18 2.45
N LEU A 59 -3.43 -17.21 1.82
CA LEU A 59 -3.70 -15.79 2.03
C LEU A 59 -5.05 -15.39 1.42
N ASN A 60 -5.83 -14.60 2.15
CA ASN A 60 -6.98 -13.90 1.60
C ASN A 60 -6.55 -12.72 0.71
N SER A 61 -7.53 -12.05 0.09
CA SER A 61 -7.25 -10.95 -0.84
C SER A 61 -6.54 -9.77 -0.19
N TYR A 62 -6.85 -9.44 1.07
CA TYR A 62 -6.17 -8.35 1.79
C TYR A 62 -4.73 -8.72 2.10
N GLN A 63 -4.51 -9.91 2.66
CA GLN A 63 -3.17 -10.40 2.97
C GLN A 63 -2.28 -10.45 1.73
N ARG A 64 -2.80 -10.98 0.60
CA ARG A 64 -2.07 -11.03 -0.67
C ARG A 64 -1.72 -9.62 -1.17
N ALA A 65 -2.67 -8.68 -1.16
CA ALA A 65 -2.41 -7.32 -1.63
C ALA A 65 -1.34 -6.61 -0.76
N ILE A 66 -1.41 -6.76 0.56
CA ILE A 66 -0.42 -6.18 1.48
C ILE A 66 0.97 -6.78 1.22
N MET A 67 1.06 -8.10 1.07
CA MET A 67 2.33 -8.77 0.78
C MET A 67 2.90 -8.35 -0.56
N GLU A 68 2.12 -8.41 -1.65
CA GLU A 68 2.61 -8.11 -3.00
C GLU A 68 3.13 -6.66 -3.13
N VAL A 69 2.47 -5.70 -2.47
CA VAL A 69 2.92 -4.30 -2.48
C VAL A 69 4.08 -4.08 -1.50
N GLY A 70 3.95 -4.58 -0.26
CA GLY A 70 4.96 -4.43 0.78
C GLY A 70 6.29 -5.07 0.40
N GLU A 71 6.25 -6.23 -0.29
CA GLU A 71 7.45 -6.93 -0.75
C GLU A 71 8.30 -6.10 -1.71
N VAL A 72 7.69 -5.18 -2.46
CA VAL A 72 8.40 -4.28 -3.37
C VAL A 72 8.83 -3.00 -2.67
N ILE A 73 7.90 -2.34 -1.97
CA ILE A 73 8.15 -1.00 -1.43
C ILE A 73 9.10 -1.01 -0.23
N GLN A 74 9.16 -2.08 0.56
CA GLN A 74 10.00 -2.17 1.77
C GLN A 74 11.50 -1.93 1.53
N PHE A 75 11.98 -2.09 0.29
CA PHE A 75 13.39 -1.87 -0.07
C PHE A 75 13.73 -0.39 -0.30
N TYR A 76 12.72 0.47 -0.38
CA TYR A 76 12.85 1.92 -0.56
C TYR A 76 12.60 2.70 0.73
N ASP A 77 12.39 2.01 1.86
CA ASP A 77 12.15 2.57 3.18
C ASP A 77 13.28 2.10 4.12
N SER A 78 13.97 3.04 4.75
CA SER A 78 15.15 2.73 5.57
C SER A 78 14.81 2.21 6.96
N ASP A 79 13.70 2.66 7.55
CA ASP A 79 13.29 2.28 8.90
C ASP A 79 12.32 1.08 8.92
N ARG A 80 11.67 0.81 7.78
CA ARG A 80 10.71 -0.29 7.58
C ARG A 80 9.59 -0.28 8.62
N LYS A 81 9.20 0.91 9.07
CA LYS A 81 8.06 1.12 9.94
C LYS A 81 6.88 1.54 9.09
N PHE A 82 5.86 0.70 9.09
CA PHE A 82 4.72 0.89 8.22
C PHE A 82 3.51 1.31 9.03
N PRO A 83 3.01 2.54 8.84
CA PRO A 83 1.75 2.95 9.41
C PRO A 83 0.60 2.08 8.88
N ALA A 84 -0.15 1.47 9.80
CA ALA A 84 -1.20 0.53 9.47
C ALA A 84 -2.52 0.87 10.17
N TRP A 85 -3.56 1.09 9.37
CA TRP A 85 -4.90 1.45 9.84
C TRP A 85 -5.98 0.48 9.40
N GLY A 86 -7.07 0.47 10.15
CA GLY A 86 -8.35 -0.08 9.76
C GLY A 86 -9.43 1.00 9.75
N PHE A 87 -10.48 0.79 8.96
CA PHE A 87 -11.65 1.67 8.93
C PHE A 87 -12.95 0.89 8.79
N GLY A 88 -14.07 1.46 9.24
CA GLY A 88 -15.39 0.83 9.08
C GLY A 88 -15.67 -0.34 10.04
N GLY A 89 -14.76 -0.58 11.00
CA GLY A 89 -14.91 -1.56 12.07
C GLY A 89 -15.47 -0.94 13.35
N SER A 90 -15.96 -1.79 14.26
CA SER A 90 -16.38 -1.38 15.60
C SER A 90 -15.30 -1.71 16.63
N THR A 91 -14.66 -0.68 17.19
CA THR A 91 -13.70 -0.80 18.28
C THR A 91 -14.36 -0.29 19.56
N ALA A 92 -14.35 -1.11 20.62
CA ALA A 92 -14.94 -0.76 21.93
C ALA A 92 -16.42 -0.30 21.88
N GLY A 93 -17.21 -0.85 20.96
CA GLY A 93 -18.65 -0.60 20.86
C GLY A 93 -19.06 0.64 20.08
N ALA A 94 -18.10 1.37 19.49
CA ALA A 94 -18.36 2.46 18.56
C ALA A 94 -17.70 2.18 17.20
N VAL A 95 -18.36 2.61 16.12
CA VAL A 95 -17.78 2.57 14.79
C VAL A 95 -16.58 3.52 14.74
N SER A 96 -15.44 3.01 14.29
CA SER A 96 -14.27 3.82 14.01
C SER A 96 -14.03 3.87 12.50
N HIS A 97 -13.83 5.09 12.00
CA HIS A 97 -13.48 5.35 10.61
C HIS A 97 -11.96 5.39 10.38
N CYS A 98 -11.16 5.31 11.45
CA CYS A 98 -9.71 5.17 11.39
C CYS A 98 -9.21 4.70 12.76
N PHE A 99 -8.60 3.52 12.82
CA PHE A 99 -7.99 2.97 14.03
C PHE A 99 -6.67 2.28 13.67
N ASN A 100 -5.67 2.35 14.56
CA ASN A 100 -4.39 1.70 14.32
C ASN A 100 -4.55 0.18 14.45
N LEU A 101 -4.01 -0.59 13.49
CA LEU A 101 -4.15 -2.05 13.48
C LEU A 101 -3.40 -2.71 14.65
N ASN A 102 -2.31 -2.09 15.12
CA ASN A 102 -1.58 -2.50 16.31
C ASN A 102 -2.34 -2.27 17.64
N GLY A 103 -3.53 -1.63 17.59
CA GLY A 103 -4.36 -1.35 18.77
C GLY A 103 -3.90 -0.17 19.64
N SER A 104 -2.80 0.51 19.29
CA SER A 104 -2.33 1.69 20.00
C SER A 104 -3.25 2.89 19.73
N PRO A 105 -3.59 3.71 20.75
CA PRO A 105 -4.42 4.89 20.55
C PRO A 105 -3.65 6.08 19.97
N ARG A 106 -2.33 5.99 19.84
CA ARG A 106 -1.45 7.13 19.50
C ARG A 106 -0.46 6.85 18.39
N ASP A 107 -0.10 5.60 18.18
CA ASP A 107 0.97 5.21 17.28
C ASP A 107 0.47 4.19 16.26
N SER A 108 0.59 4.53 14.99
CA SER A 108 0.14 3.69 13.87
C SER A 108 1.23 2.81 13.30
N GLU A 109 2.49 3.07 13.64
CA GLU A 109 3.62 2.32 13.11
C GLU A 109 3.66 0.91 13.69
N ASP A 110 3.78 -0.07 12.81
CA ASP A 110 4.11 -1.44 13.18
C ASP A 110 5.62 -1.67 12.98
N ASN A 111 6.27 -2.26 13.98
CA ASN A 111 7.70 -2.59 13.91
C ASN A 111 7.80 -4.04 13.40
N ASN A 112 8.37 -4.27 12.21
CA ASN A 112 8.60 -5.61 11.66
C ASN A 112 9.72 -6.41 12.39
N GLU A 113 9.83 -6.31 13.71
CA GLU A 113 10.90 -6.96 14.50
C GLU A 113 10.57 -8.40 14.96
N ASP A 114 9.48 -9.01 14.49
CA ASP A 114 9.16 -10.43 14.73
C ASP A 114 9.64 -11.37 13.59
#